data_AF-D7LIA7-F1
#
_entry.id   AF-D7LIA7-F1
#
_cell.length_a   1.000
_cell.length_b   1.000
_cell.length_c   1.000
_cell.angle_alpha   90.00
_cell.angle_beta   90.00
_cell.angle_gamma   90.00
#
_symmetry.space_group_name_H-M   'P 1'
#
loop_
_entity.id
_entity.type
_entity.pdbx_description
1 polymer ?
#
loop_
_entity_poly.entity_id
_entity_poly.type
_entity_poly.pdbx_seq_one_letter_code
_entity_poly.pdbx_strand_id
1 'polypeptide(L)'
;MKFGWDAKSNINRVLKSWRSLSDPSPGEYTYGVERHELAQSFIRKKGVPTFRSDPWKTKNDVEYESGNLTYTTYRITVTKEEVTYFFSITNESFFSILRMSYSGVLKRYTWIPKPQQMWKRLDSLLPRDTCGLYNRCGAYGLCDTNTSPNCVC
;
A
#
# COMPACT_ATOMS: atom_id res chain seq x y z
N MET A 1 9.63 -7.87 6.38
CA MET A 1 9.48 -8.65 5.12
C MET A 1 9.52 -7.67 3.94
N LYS A 2 10.25 -7.98 2.87
CA LYS A 2 10.22 -7.18 1.63
C LYS A 2 8.97 -7.53 0.82
N PHE A 3 8.28 -6.52 0.32
CA PHE A 3 7.09 -6.64 -0.53
C PHE A 3 7.44 -6.14 -1.93
N GLY A 4 7.05 -6.85 -2.99
CA GLY A 4 7.46 -6.55 -4.37
C GLY A 4 8.40 -7.60 -4.97
N TRP A 5 9.09 -7.22 -6.04
CA TRP A 5 9.88 -8.13 -6.88
C TRP A 5 11.37 -8.11 -6.57
N ASP A 6 11.96 -9.30 -6.59
CA ASP A 6 13.39 -9.53 -6.39
C ASP A 6 13.92 -10.44 -7.51
N ALA A 7 14.90 -9.96 -8.26
CA ALA A 7 15.48 -10.67 -9.41
C ALA A 7 16.25 -11.92 -9.01
N LYS A 8 16.99 -11.86 -7.90
CA LYS A 8 17.86 -12.94 -7.44
C LYS A 8 17.06 -14.20 -7.12
N SER A 9 15.91 -14.03 -6.47
CA SER A 9 14.98 -15.11 -6.14
C SER A 9 13.93 -15.36 -7.21
N ASN A 10 13.77 -14.44 -8.18
CA ASN A 10 12.71 -14.43 -9.19
C ASN A 10 11.29 -14.50 -8.57
N ILE A 11 11.09 -13.84 -7.43
CA ILE A 11 9.81 -13.84 -6.70
C ILE A 11 9.21 -12.44 -6.72
N ASN A 12 7.92 -12.34 -7.07
CA ASN A 12 7.10 -11.16 -6.82
C ASN A 12 6.17 -11.38 -5.63
N ARG A 13 6.43 -10.69 -4.52
CA ARG A 13 5.68 -10.82 -3.26
C ARG A 13 4.53 -9.83 -3.29
N VAL A 14 3.30 -10.36 -3.36
CA VAL A 14 2.05 -9.59 -3.38
C VAL A 14 1.19 -9.92 -2.15
N LEU A 15 0.33 -8.98 -1.75
CA LEU A 15 -0.65 -9.20 -0.69
C LEU A 15 -1.95 -9.59 -1.36
N LYS A 16 -2.53 -10.71 -0.94
CA LYS A 16 -3.85 -11.15 -1.39
C LYS A 16 -4.84 -11.00 -0.25
N SER A 17 -6.02 -10.48 -0.55
CA SER A 17 -7.08 -10.36 0.44
C SER A 17 -7.57 -11.73 0.86
N TRP A 18 -8.17 -11.77 2.03
CA TRP A 18 -9.11 -12.84 2.37
C TRP A 18 -10.37 -12.73 1.51
N ARG A 19 -11.12 -13.82 1.38
CA ARG A 19 -12.40 -13.84 0.67
C ARG A 19 -13.45 -13.05 1.44
N SER A 20 -13.48 -13.18 2.76
CA SER A 20 -14.39 -12.41 3.63
C SER A 20 -13.72 -12.10 4.98
N LEU A 21 -14.47 -11.53 5.91
CA LEU A 21 -13.99 -11.30 7.28
C LEU A 21 -13.70 -12.61 8.03
N SER A 22 -14.49 -13.65 7.76
CA SER A 22 -14.42 -14.96 8.44
C SER A 22 -13.78 -16.07 7.60
N ASP A 23 -13.61 -15.88 6.29
CA ASP A 23 -13.02 -16.87 5.38
C ASP A 23 -11.61 -16.42 4.92
N PRO A 24 -10.54 -17.06 5.42
CA PRO A 24 -9.16 -16.72 5.08
C PRO A 24 -8.71 -17.21 3.71
N SER A 25 -9.57 -17.93 2.97
CA SER A 25 -9.25 -18.36 1.60
C SER A 25 -8.96 -17.17 0.69
N PRO A 26 -8.23 -17.38 -0.43
CA PRO A 26 -7.86 -16.29 -1.33
C PRO A 26 -9.08 -15.53 -1.86
N GLY A 27 -9.10 -14.22 -1.62
CA GLY A 27 -10.14 -13.30 -2.10
C GLY A 27 -9.82 -12.68 -3.46
N GLU A 28 -10.58 -11.65 -3.80
CA GLU A 28 -10.58 -11.03 -5.12
C GLU A 28 -9.56 -9.90 -5.27
N TYR A 29 -9.05 -9.34 -4.16
CA TYR A 29 -8.19 -8.17 -4.17
C TYR A 29 -6.72 -8.54 -3.98
N THR A 30 -5.85 -7.87 -4.74
CA THR A 30 -4.41 -7.98 -4.59
C THR A 30 -3.78 -6.59 -4.50
N TYR A 31 -2.76 -6.44 -3.67
CA TYR A 31 -1.83 -5.32 -3.71
C TYR A 31 -0.48 -5.83 -4.18
N GLY A 32 0.12 -5.14 -5.15
CA GLY A 32 1.42 -5.51 -5.73
C GLY A 32 2.17 -4.29 -6.25
N VAL A 33 3.48 -4.45 -6.46
CA VAL A 33 4.32 -3.47 -7.17
C VAL A 33 4.57 -3.97 -8.57
N GLU A 34 4.43 -3.09 -9.55
CA GLU A 34 4.67 -3.37 -10.97
C GLU A 34 5.96 -2.70 -11.45
N ARG A 35 6.68 -3.39 -12.34
CA ARG A 35 8.03 -3.05 -12.81
C ARG A 35 8.01 -2.40 -14.19
N HIS A 36 7.15 -1.42 -14.38
CA HIS A 36 7.20 -0.60 -15.60
C HIS A 36 8.42 0.33 -15.54
N GLU A 37 8.61 1.17 -16.56
CA GLU A 37 9.68 2.19 -16.57
C GLU A 37 9.69 3.04 -15.29
N LEU A 38 8.50 3.25 -14.71
CA LEU A 38 8.29 3.83 -13.40
C LEU A 38 7.62 2.81 -12.49
N ALA A 39 8.34 2.35 -11.46
CA ALA A 39 7.79 1.45 -10.45
C ALA A 39 6.60 2.08 -9.74
N GLN A 40 5.49 1.36 -9.66
CA GLN A 40 4.23 1.83 -9.06
C GLN A 40 3.54 0.68 -8.34
N SER A 41 2.78 0.98 -7.29
CA SER A 41 1.93 -0.01 -6.65
C SER A 41 0.48 0.09 -7.12
N PHE A 42 -0.15 -1.07 -7.22
CA PHE A 42 -1.53 -1.20 -7.67
C PHE A 42 -2.34 -2.00 -6.66
N ILE A 43 -3.60 -1.61 -6.48
CA ILE A 43 -4.63 -2.53 -5.98
C ILE A 43 -5.44 -2.98 -7.19
N ARG A 44 -5.63 -4.29 -7.31
CA ARG A 44 -6.43 -4.90 -8.38
C ARG A 44 -7.53 -5.75 -7.79
N LYS A 45 -8.73 -5.70 -8.39
CA LYS A 45 -9.84 -6.63 -8.13
C LYS A 45 -9.98 -7.56 -9.33
N LYS A 46 -9.79 -8.87 -9.13
CA LYS A 46 -9.79 -9.87 -10.23
C LYS A 46 -8.90 -9.46 -11.41
N GLY A 47 -7.75 -8.85 -11.13
CA GLY A 47 -6.81 -8.37 -12.16
C GLY A 47 -7.09 -6.97 -12.71
N VAL A 48 -8.26 -6.37 -12.45
CA VAL A 48 -8.59 -5.01 -12.91
C VAL A 48 -8.10 -3.96 -11.90
N PRO A 49 -7.35 -2.92 -12.30
CA PRO A 49 -6.90 -1.86 -11.39
C PRO A 49 -8.05 -1.11 -10.72
N THR A 50 -7.97 -0.94 -9.41
CA THR A 50 -8.90 -0.11 -8.60
C THR A 50 -8.20 1.04 -7.89
N PHE A 51 -6.87 0.98 -7.76
CA PHE A 51 -6.01 2.04 -7.24
C PHE A 51 -4.65 1.95 -7.93
N ARG A 52 -4.00 3.10 -8.15
CA ARG A 52 -2.61 3.21 -8.62
C ARG A 52 -1.90 4.27 -7.79
N SER A 53 -0.72 3.95 -7.25
CA SER A 53 0.11 4.93 -6.55
C SER A 53 0.80 5.86 -7.53
N ASP A 54 1.29 6.97 -7.01
CA ASP A 54 2.31 7.74 -7.70
C ASP A 54 3.54 6.86 -8.01
N PRO A 55 4.30 7.19 -9.08
CA PRO A 55 5.63 6.62 -9.30
C PRO A 55 6.47 6.64 -8.03
N TRP A 56 7.05 5.50 -7.70
CA TRP A 56 8.08 5.42 -6.68
C TRP A 56 9.30 6.13 -7.24
N LYS A 57 9.69 7.23 -6.58
CA LYS A 57 10.94 7.91 -6.93
C LYS A 57 12.09 6.91 -6.79
N THR A 58 12.90 6.79 -7.83
CA THR A 58 14.16 6.03 -7.82
C THR A 58 15.05 6.63 -6.75
N LYS A 59 15.08 5.99 -5.60
CA LYS A 59 15.89 6.42 -4.47
C LYS A 59 16.58 5.18 -3.96
N ASN A 60 17.88 5.12 -4.19
CA ASN A 60 18.71 4.05 -3.67
C ASN A 60 18.68 4.17 -2.13
N ASP A 61 17.95 3.25 -1.51
CA ASP A 61 18.10 2.92 -0.09
C ASP A 61 17.93 4.07 0.92
N VAL A 62 17.02 5.00 0.66
CA VAL A 62 16.68 6.02 1.66
C VAL A 62 15.59 5.47 2.58
N GLU A 63 15.91 5.38 3.87
CA GLU A 63 14.95 5.12 4.93
C GLU A 63 14.19 6.41 5.25
N TYR A 64 12.87 6.33 5.22
CA TYR A 64 11.99 7.45 5.53
C TYR A 64 11.34 7.23 6.88
N GLU A 65 11.29 8.30 7.67
CA GLU A 65 10.32 8.38 8.76
C GLU A 65 8.92 8.29 8.17
N SER A 66 8.04 7.49 8.80
CA SER A 66 6.66 7.30 8.36
C SER A 66 5.77 8.53 8.62
N GLY A 67 6.32 9.74 8.55
CA GLY A 67 5.68 10.99 8.92
C GLY A 67 5.23 10.96 10.38
N ASN A 68 3.92 10.98 10.61
CA ASN A 68 3.30 11.05 11.95
C ASN A 68 3.54 9.82 12.86
N LEU A 69 4.23 8.77 12.37
CA LEU A 69 4.49 7.55 13.14
C LEU A 69 5.98 7.48 13.51
N THR A 70 6.32 7.93 14.71
CA THR A 70 7.69 7.93 15.25
C THR A 70 8.27 6.53 15.50
N TYR A 71 7.42 5.51 15.52
CA TYR A 71 7.81 4.12 15.78
C TYR A 71 7.98 3.28 14.51
N THR A 72 7.92 3.86 13.31
CA THR A 72 8.03 3.12 12.04
C THR A 72 8.86 3.88 11.01
N THR A 73 9.74 3.15 10.35
CA THR A 73 10.43 3.59 9.15
C THR A 73 10.03 2.75 7.94
N TYR A 74 10.20 3.28 6.74
CA TYR A 74 10.02 2.52 5.51
C TYR A 74 11.13 2.79 4.50
N ARG A 75 11.39 1.79 3.68
CA ARG A 75 12.38 1.81 2.62
C ARG A 75 11.74 1.34 1.32
N ILE A 76 12.01 2.08 0.26
CA ILE A 76 11.64 1.72 -1.10
C ILE A 76 12.93 1.55 -1.88
N THR A 77 13.08 0.41 -2.54
CA THR A 77 14.23 0.11 -3.40
C THR A 77 13.70 -0.07 -4.81
N VAL A 78 14.26 0.68 -5.77
CA VAL A 78 13.93 0.60 -7.20
C VAL A 78 15.24 0.55 -7.98
N THR A 79 15.65 -0.65 -8.37
CA THR A 79 16.81 -0.95 -9.20
C THR A 79 16.42 -1.92 -10.32
N LYS A 80 17.36 -2.29 -11.18
CA LYS A 80 17.12 -3.31 -12.22
C LYS A 80 16.90 -4.69 -11.62
N GLU A 81 17.45 -4.93 -10.43
CA GLU A 81 17.43 -6.22 -9.73
C GLU A 81 16.36 -6.29 -8.64
N GLU A 82 15.84 -5.16 -8.16
CA GLU A 82 14.93 -5.14 -7.03
C GLU A 82 13.93 -3.99 -7.13
N VAL A 83 12.65 -4.30 -6.98
CA VAL A 83 11.58 -3.30 -6.83
C VAL A 83 10.73 -3.67 -5.63
N THR A 84 11.10 -3.14 -4.46
CA THR A 84 10.50 -3.55 -3.19
C THR A 84 10.17 -2.38 -2.27
N TYR A 85 9.19 -2.63 -1.41
CA TYR A 85 8.87 -1.84 -0.23
C TYR A 85 9.12 -2.69 1.01
N PHE A 86 9.74 -2.09 2.01
CA PHE A 86 9.98 -2.66 3.32
C PHE A 86 9.59 -1.63 4.37
N PHE A 87 9.05 -2.09 5.50
CA PHE A 87 8.89 -1.24 6.67
C PHE A 87 9.43 -1.96 7.89
N SER A 88 10.00 -1.17 8.80
CA SER A 88 10.56 -1.59 10.08
C SER A 88 9.88 -0.84 11.21
N ILE A 89 9.85 -1.47 12.38
CA ILE A 89 9.40 -0.85 13.61
C ILE A 89 10.63 -0.50 14.43
N THR A 90 10.74 0.76 14.83
CA THR A 90 11.91 1.27 15.58
C THR A 90 11.76 1.09 17.08
N ASN A 91 10.54 0.93 17.57
CA ASN A 91 10.25 0.63 18.97
C ASN A 91 9.65 -0.77 19.11
N GLU A 92 10.42 -1.69 19.68
CA GLU A 92 10.08 -3.12 19.82
C GLU A 92 8.81 -3.40 20.65
N SER A 93 8.33 -2.42 21.43
CA SER A 93 7.05 -2.55 22.14
C SER A 93 5.85 -2.48 21.19
N PHE A 94 6.02 -1.95 19.98
CA PHE A 94 4.99 -1.87 18.96
C PHE A 94 5.07 -3.07 18.01
N PHE A 95 3.91 -3.48 17.53
CA PHE A 95 3.82 -4.48 16.47
C PHE A 95 2.87 -3.95 15.39
N SER A 96 3.27 -4.03 14.12
CA SER A 96 2.47 -3.49 13.01
C SER A 96 2.39 -4.45 11.84
N ILE A 97 1.21 -4.55 11.24
CA ILE A 97 0.92 -5.42 10.10
C ILE A 97 0.28 -4.60 8.99
N LEU A 98 0.77 -4.78 7.76
CA LEU A 98 0.12 -4.31 6.54
C LEU A 98 -0.77 -5.43 5.99
N ARG A 99 -2.06 -5.16 5.79
CA ARG A 99 -3.05 -6.17 5.37
C ARG A 99 -3.94 -5.62 4.27
N MET A 100 -4.14 -6.43 3.22
CA MET A 100 -5.20 -6.17 2.22
C MET A 100 -6.54 -6.66 2.77
N SER A 101 -7.53 -5.77 2.90
CA SER A 101 -8.88 -6.16 3.35
C SER A 101 -9.65 -6.87 2.24
N TYR A 102 -10.63 -7.69 2.63
CA TYR A 102 -11.57 -8.32 1.68
C TYR A 102 -12.39 -7.29 0.88
N SER A 103 -12.47 -6.04 1.36
CA SER A 103 -13.14 -4.92 0.72
C SER A 103 -12.24 -4.11 -0.23
N GLY A 104 -10.99 -4.54 -0.47
CA GLY A 104 -10.10 -3.86 -1.40
C GLY A 104 -9.40 -2.61 -0.87
N VAL A 105 -9.25 -2.51 0.46
CA VAL A 105 -8.56 -1.40 1.11
C VAL A 105 -7.29 -1.92 1.78
N LEU A 106 -6.16 -1.31 1.47
CA LEU A 106 -4.91 -1.58 2.15
C LEU A 106 -4.93 -0.89 3.51
N LYS A 107 -4.76 -1.66 4.58
CA LYS A 107 -4.83 -1.17 5.96
C LYS A 107 -3.56 -1.51 6.71
N ARG A 108 -3.16 -0.62 7.63
CA ARG A 108 -2.13 -0.90 8.62
C ARG A 108 -2.78 -1.03 9.99
N TYR A 109 -2.48 -2.14 10.65
CA TYR A 109 -2.89 -2.39 12.02
C TYR A 109 -1.67 -2.29 12.89
N THR A 110 -1.74 -1.53 13.98
CA THR A 110 -0.66 -1.43 14.96
C THR A 110 -1.20 -1.81 16.34
N TRP A 111 -0.54 -2.75 17.00
CA TRP A 111 -0.75 -3.05 18.40
C TRP A 111 -0.10 -1.96 19.24
N ILE A 112 -0.89 -1.28 20.07
CA ILE A 112 -0.40 -0.30 21.02
C ILE A 112 -0.09 -1.04 22.32
N PRO A 113 1.15 -0.93 22.85
CA PRO A 113 1.53 -1.55 24.11
C PRO A 113 0.77 -0.95 25.31
N LYS A 114 1.19 -1.30 26.53
CA LYS A 114 0.58 -0.74 27.74
C LYS A 114 0.64 0.80 27.74
N PRO A 115 -0.38 1.48 28.28
CA PRO A 115 -1.53 0.91 29.00
C PRO A 115 -2.70 0.46 28.11
N GLN A 116 -2.73 0.79 26.82
CA GLN A 116 -3.93 0.58 25.98
C GLN A 116 -4.17 -0.89 25.61
N GLN A 117 -3.11 -1.66 25.34
CA GLN A 117 -3.17 -3.09 25.01
C GLN A 117 -4.25 -3.42 23.95
N MET A 118 -4.23 -2.71 22.81
CA MET A 118 -5.24 -2.87 21.78
C MET A 118 -4.66 -2.71 20.38
N TRP A 119 -5.30 -3.37 19.42
CA TRP A 119 -5.07 -3.11 18.00
C TRP A 119 -5.71 -1.79 17.61
N LYS A 120 -4.88 -0.78 17.33
CA LYS A 120 -5.33 0.43 16.67
C LYS A 120 -5.22 0.24 15.16
N ARG A 121 -6.36 0.34 14.48
CA ARG A 121 -6.38 0.52 13.04
C ARG A 121 -5.84 1.92 12.77
N LEU A 122 -4.67 2.00 12.15
CA LEU A 122 -4.25 3.22 11.50
C LEU A 122 -5.06 3.35 10.21
N ASP A 123 -5.45 4.57 9.85
CA ASP A 123 -6.40 4.83 8.78
C ASP A 123 -6.07 4.11 7.47
N SER A 124 -7.09 3.95 6.62
CA SER A 124 -6.96 3.35 5.29
C SER A 124 -5.77 3.95 4.55
N LEU A 125 -4.75 3.12 4.29
CA LEU A 125 -3.55 3.60 3.61
C LEU A 125 -3.87 3.93 2.16
N LEU A 126 -4.55 3.01 1.47
CA LEU A 126 -4.86 3.13 0.04
C LEU A 126 -6.18 2.40 -0.30
N PRO A 127 -7.07 3.00 -1.10
CA PRO A 127 -7.14 4.43 -1.42
C PRO A 127 -7.44 5.27 -0.17
N ARG A 128 -6.95 6.51 -0.11
CA ARG A 128 -7.21 7.45 1.00
C ARG A 128 -8.59 8.10 0.93
N ASP A 129 -9.06 8.34 -0.28
CA ASP A 129 -10.31 9.03 -0.60
C ASP A 129 -10.86 8.53 -1.96
N THR A 130 -11.94 9.15 -2.43
CA THR A 130 -12.58 8.82 -3.71
C THR A 130 -11.73 9.19 -4.93
N CYS A 131 -10.82 10.15 -4.83
CA CYS A 131 -9.89 10.52 -5.90
C CYS A 131 -8.73 9.53 -6.03
N GLY A 132 -8.44 8.75 -4.98
CA GLY A 132 -7.52 7.62 -5.07
C GLY A 132 -8.02 6.47 -5.96
N LEU A 133 -9.30 6.43 -6.32
CA LEU A 133 -9.83 5.39 -7.20
C LEU A 133 -9.24 5.52 -8.61
N TYR A 134 -8.82 4.38 -9.16
CA TYR A 134 -8.18 4.35 -10.47
C TYR A 134 -9.12 4.89 -11.56
N ASN A 135 -8.59 5.82 -12.37
CA ASN A 135 -9.28 6.43 -13.50
C ASN A 135 -10.64 7.09 -13.15
N ARG A 136 -10.73 7.73 -11.97
CA ARG A 136 -11.96 8.38 -11.49
C ARG A 136 -12.53 9.46 -12.43
N CYS A 137 -11.67 10.26 -13.06
CA CYS A 137 -12.06 11.43 -13.85
C CYS A 137 -11.83 11.30 -15.37
N GLY A 138 -11.40 10.13 -15.85
CA GLY A 138 -11.14 9.92 -17.27
C GLY A 138 -9.87 10.63 -17.78
N ALA A 139 -9.70 10.61 -19.10
CA ALA A 139 -8.57 11.26 -19.75
C ALA A 139 -8.66 12.79 -19.60
N TYR A 140 -7.53 13.43 -19.28
CA TYR A 140 -7.42 14.88 -19.06
C TYR A 140 -8.26 15.45 -17.90
N GLY A 141 -8.91 14.61 -17.09
CA GLY A 141 -9.62 15.04 -15.89
C GLY A 141 -8.75 14.90 -14.64
N LEU A 142 -8.66 15.97 -13.85
CA LEU A 142 -8.06 15.96 -12.51
C LEU A 142 -9.15 15.78 -11.45
N CYS A 143 -8.86 14.93 -10.46
CA CYS A 143 -9.77 14.74 -9.34
C CYS A 143 -9.40 15.67 -8.17
N ASP A 144 -10.34 16.51 -7.75
CA ASP A 144 -10.22 17.36 -6.57
C ASP A 144 -11.40 17.11 -5.62
N THR A 145 -11.10 16.61 -4.42
CA THR A 145 -12.10 16.32 -3.38
C THR A 145 -12.80 17.58 -2.84
N ASN A 146 -12.26 18.77 -3.09
CA ASN A 146 -12.83 20.05 -2.64
C ASN A 146 -13.79 20.68 -3.67
N THR A 147 -13.95 20.06 -4.84
CA THR A 147 -14.81 20.56 -5.92
C THR A 147 -16.07 19.71 -6.07
N SER A 148 -17.12 20.31 -6.62
CA SER A 148 -18.36 19.63 -7.00
C SER A 148 -18.76 20.09 -8.41
N PRO A 149 -18.63 19.24 -9.44
CA PRO A 149 -18.21 17.84 -9.40
C PRO A 149 -16.72 17.67 -9.07
N ASN A 150 -16.33 16.56 -8.42
CA ASN A 150 -14.94 16.27 -8.06
C ASN A 150 -13.97 16.17 -9.25
N CYS A 151 -14.47 16.14 -10.48
CA CYS A 151 -13.67 16.02 -11.68
C CYS A 151 -13.64 17.35 -12.41
N VAL A 152 -12.46 17.94 -12.50
CA VAL A 152 -12.19 19.19 -13.21
C VAL A 152 -11.33 18.89 -14.44
N CYS A 153 -11.54 19.64 -15.51
CA CYS A 153 -10.71 19.56 -16.73
C CYS A 153 -9.48 20.45 -16.59
#